data_AF-A0A0Q4BF30-F1
#
_entry.id   AF-A0A0Q4BF30-F1
#
_cell.length_a   1.000
_cell.length_b   1.000
_cell.length_c   1.000
_cell.angle_alpha   90.00
_cell.angle_beta   90.00
_cell.angle_gamma   90.00
#
_symmetry.space_group_name_H-M   'P 1'
#
loop_
_entity.id
_entity.type
_entity.pdbx_description
1 polymer ?
#
loop_
_entity_poly.entity_id
_entity_poly.type
_entity_poly.pdbx_seq_one_letter_code
_entity_poly.pdbx_strand_id
1 'polypeptide(L)'
;MAQKRRIEVPRTVHEDEPDDEGPGWKDWFLRDYARYWYWIAMGFLDILIYFQLQWSFGIDWKIALFLAGLALAVQVYAYIRIWGDGGPLGRND
;
A
#
# COMPACT_ATOMS: atom_id res chain seq x y z
N MET A 1 -30.58 -54.86 33.84
CA MET A 1 -29.33 -54.08 33.71
C MET A 1 -29.29 -53.50 32.31
N ALA A 2 -29.50 -52.20 32.15
CA ALA A 2 -29.63 -51.57 30.83
C ALA A 2 -28.27 -51.02 30.37
N GLN A 3 -27.74 -51.60 29.30
CA GLN A 3 -26.48 -51.18 28.70
C GLN A 3 -26.71 -49.86 27.96
N LYS A 4 -26.30 -48.74 28.57
CA LYS A 4 -26.31 -47.41 27.93
C LYS A 4 -25.31 -47.43 26.76
N ARG A 5 -25.80 -47.65 25.54
CA ARG A 5 -25.03 -47.38 24.31
C ARG A 5 -24.78 -45.88 24.26
N ARG A 6 -23.52 -45.46 24.44
CA ARG A 6 -23.09 -44.10 24.13
C ARG A 6 -23.15 -43.98 22.61
N ILE A 7 -24.07 -43.17 22.13
CA ILE A 7 -24.03 -42.69 20.76
C ILE A 7 -22.83 -41.76 20.72
N GLU A 8 -21.73 -42.23 20.13
CA GLU A 8 -20.63 -41.37 19.72
C GLU A 8 -21.19 -40.49 18.61
N VAL A 9 -21.68 -39.32 19.01
CA VAL A 9 -21.94 -38.24 18.06
C VAL A 9 -20.57 -37.95 17.45
N PRO A 10 -20.37 -38.17 16.14
CA PRO A 10 -19.16 -37.69 15.50
C PRO A 10 -19.20 -36.18 15.70
N ARG A 11 -18.35 -35.69 16.60
CA ARG A 11 -17.95 -34.29 16.60
C ARG A 11 -17.31 -34.15 15.22
N THR A 12 -18.09 -33.66 14.26
CA THR A 12 -17.53 -32.93 13.15
C THR A 12 -16.62 -31.92 13.82
N VAL A 13 -15.32 -32.22 13.78
CA VAL A 13 -14.30 -31.20 13.89
C VAL A 13 -14.74 -30.24 12.79
N HIS A 14 -15.37 -29.13 13.17
CA HIS A 14 -15.24 -27.96 12.34
C HIS A 14 -13.74 -27.80 12.26
N GLU A 15 -13.17 -28.27 11.15
CA GLU A 15 -12.00 -27.62 10.61
C GLU A 15 -12.39 -26.15 10.65
N ASP A 16 -11.77 -25.42 11.57
CA ASP A 16 -11.69 -23.98 11.46
C ASP A 16 -11.06 -23.79 10.07
N GLU A 17 -11.90 -23.71 9.04
CA GLU A 17 -11.54 -23.14 7.76
C GLU A 17 -10.79 -21.86 8.15
N PRO A 18 -9.50 -21.72 7.81
CA PRO A 18 -8.80 -20.49 8.11
C PRO A 18 -9.67 -19.41 7.51
N ASP A 19 -10.23 -18.57 8.37
CA ASP A 19 -11.14 -17.51 7.99
C ASP A 19 -10.59 -16.91 6.70
N ASP A 20 -11.35 -17.06 5.62
CA ASP A 20 -11.12 -16.34 4.38
C ASP A 20 -11.51 -14.87 4.66
N GLU A 21 -10.81 -14.28 5.64
CA GLU A 21 -10.73 -12.86 5.90
C GLU A 21 -10.03 -12.29 4.68
N GLY A 22 -10.83 -12.01 3.64
CA GLY A 22 -10.44 -11.19 2.51
C GLY A 22 -9.60 -10.00 3.01
N PRO A 23 -8.59 -9.58 2.22
CA PRO A 23 -7.35 -8.98 2.69
C PRO A 23 -7.56 -8.19 3.98
N GLY A 24 -7.19 -8.80 5.11
CA GLY A 24 -7.53 -8.29 6.44
C GLY A 24 -7.27 -6.78 6.52
N TRP A 25 -8.11 -6.03 7.22
CA TRP A 25 -8.15 -4.55 7.22
C TRP A 25 -6.77 -3.86 7.22
N LYS A 26 -5.77 -4.47 7.86
CA LYS A 26 -4.37 -4.05 7.91
C LYS A 26 -3.69 -4.10 6.54
N ASP A 27 -3.92 -5.15 5.77
CA ASP A 27 -3.39 -5.34 4.42
C ASP A 27 -4.08 -4.38 3.43
N TRP A 28 -5.40 -4.18 3.56
CA TRP A 28 -6.11 -3.10 2.85
C TRP A 28 -5.54 -1.71 3.18
N PHE A 29 -5.29 -1.41 4.46
CA PHE A 29 -4.73 -0.13 4.88
C PHE A 29 -3.30 0.09 4.35
N LEU A 30 -2.43 -0.91 4.51
CA LEU A 30 -1.04 -0.80 4.06
C LEU A 30 -0.93 -0.75 2.53
N ARG A 31 -1.85 -1.38 1.80
CA ARG A 31 -1.78 -1.44 0.34
C ARG A 31 -2.55 -0.32 -0.33
N ASP A 32 -3.84 -0.17 -0.03
CA ASP A 32 -4.71 0.80 -0.70
C ASP A 32 -4.59 2.19 -0.08
N TYR A 33 -4.71 2.30 1.24
CA TYR A 33 -4.64 3.61 1.91
C TYR A 33 -3.25 4.24 1.77
N ALA A 34 -2.17 3.47 1.99
CA ALA A 34 -0.81 3.99 1.81
C ALA A 34 -0.52 4.40 0.36
N ARG A 35 -1.08 3.70 -0.63
CA ARG A 35 -0.94 4.03 -2.05
C ARG A 35 -1.60 5.37 -2.40
N TYR A 36 -2.78 5.66 -1.85
CA TYR A 36 -3.42 6.97 -2.02
C TYR A 36 -2.62 8.10 -1.34
N TRP A 37 -2.17 7.86 -0.11
CA TRP A 37 -1.38 8.84 0.63
C TRP A 37 -0.01 9.10 0.01
N TYR A 38 0.58 8.10 -0.64
CA TYR A 38 1.82 8.27 -1.38
C TYR A 38 1.70 9.41 -2.40
N TRP A 39 0.68 9.38 -3.27
CA TRP A 39 0.50 10.41 -4.30
C TRP A 39 0.22 11.80 -3.71
N ILE A 40 -0.54 11.87 -2.61
CA ILE A 40 -0.82 13.15 -1.92
C ILE A 40 0.48 13.72 -1.34
N ALA A 41 1.26 12.91 -0.63
CA ALA A 41 2.52 13.33 -0.02
C ALA A 41 3.55 13.73 -1.09
N MET A 42 3.64 12.96 -2.17
CA MET A 42 4.56 13.20 -3.28
C MET A 42 4.20 14.46 -4.07
N GLY A 43 2.92 14.66 -4.41
CA GLY A 43 2.47 15.90 -5.04
C GLY A 43 2.70 17.13 -4.16
N PHE A 44 2.50 17.01 -2.85
CA PHE A 44 2.83 18.09 -1.91
C PHE A 44 4.34 18.37 -1.85
N LEU A 45 5.16 17.32 -1.88
CA LEU A 45 6.62 17.43 -1.90
C LEU A 45 7.12 18.11 -3.18
N ASP A 46 6.56 17.81 -4.34
CA ASP A 46 6.91 18.48 -5.61
C ASP A 46 6.57 19.97 -5.59
N ILE A 47 5.40 20.32 -5.04
CA ILE A 47 5.00 21.73 -4.84
C ILE A 47 6.02 22.42 -3.92
N LEU A 48 6.39 21.78 -2.81
CA LEU A 48 7.41 22.31 -1.90
C LEU A 48 8.75 22.51 -2.59
N ILE A 49 9.23 21.52 -3.37
CA ILE A 49 10.47 21.63 -4.13
C ILE A 49 10.41 22.84 -5.06
N TYR A 50 9.33 22.98 -5.82
CA TYR A 50 9.17 24.10 -6.75
C TYR A 50 9.22 25.46 -6.03
N PHE A 51 8.43 25.65 -4.97
CA PHE A 51 8.41 26.91 -4.22
C PHE A 51 9.73 27.18 -3.50
N GLN A 52 10.35 26.15 -2.91
CA GLN A 52 11.61 26.28 -2.20
C GLN A 52 12.75 26.69 -3.16
N LEU A 53 12.79 26.14 -4.37
CA LEU A 53 13.77 26.51 -5.40
C LEU A 53 13.61 27.98 -5.81
N GLN A 54 12.38 28.49 -5.89
CA GLN A 54 12.12 29.88 -6.22
C GLN A 54 12.42 30.84 -5.07
N TRP A 55 11.93 30.55 -3.87
CA TRP A 55 12.05 31.46 -2.72
C TRP A 55 13.43 31.46 -2.08
N SER A 56 14.07 30.30 -1.96
CA SER A 56 15.36 30.20 -1.25
C SER A 56 16.56 30.39 -2.15
N PHE A 57 16.46 29.96 -3.41
CA PHE A 57 17.59 29.95 -4.33
C PHE A 57 17.43 30.92 -5.51
N GLY A 58 16.25 31.55 -5.66
CA GLY A 58 15.98 32.50 -6.75
C GLY A 58 16.07 31.86 -8.14
N ILE A 59 15.88 30.55 -8.24
CA ILE A 59 16.03 29.81 -9.49
C ILE A 59 14.91 30.17 -10.46
N ASP A 60 15.24 30.30 -11.76
CA ASP A 60 14.26 30.54 -12.81
C ASP A 60 13.17 29.45 -12.81
N TRP A 61 11.92 29.87 -13.01
CA TRP A 61 10.76 29.00 -12.93
C TRP A 61 10.84 27.79 -13.88
N LYS A 62 11.51 27.91 -15.02
CA LYS A 62 11.70 26.79 -15.98
C LYS A 62 12.61 25.72 -15.40
N ILE A 63 13.70 26.14 -14.74
CA ILE A 63 14.66 25.22 -14.11
C ILE A 63 14.02 24.58 -12.88
N ALA A 64 13.28 25.35 -12.08
CA ALA A 64 12.52 24.84 -10.95
C ALA A 64 11.48 23.80 -11.39
N LEU A 65 10.76 24.06 -12.48
CA LEU A 65 9.80 23.12 -13.06
C LEU A 65 10.49 21.85 -13.59
N PHE A 66 11.66 21.98 -14.23
CA PHE A 66 12.44 20.84 -14.69
C PHE A 66 12.89 19.96 -13.52
N LEU A 67 13.39 20.55 -12.43
CA LEU A 67 13.81 19.82 -11.23
C LEU A 67 12.64 19.16 -10.51
N ALA A 68 11.49 19.85 -10.40
CA ALA A 68 10.26 19.25 -9.87
C ALA A 68 9.78 18.09 -10.75
N GLY A 69 9.84 18.23 -12.09
CA GLY A 69 9.53 17.15 -13.02
C GLY A 69 10.49 15.95 -12.90
N LEU A 70 11.78 16.20 -12.65
CA LEU A 70 12.75 15.15 -12.37
C LEU A 70 12.45 14.44 -11.05
N ALA A 71 12.08 15.19 -10.00
CA ALA A 71 11.65 14.62 -8.73
C ALA A 71 10.40 13.74 -8.91
N LEU A 72 9.40 14.22 -9.65
CA LEU A 72 8.21 13.45 -9.99
C LEU A 72 8.55 12.15 -10.74
N ALA A 73 9.48 12.17 -11.69
CA ALA A 73 9.93 10.97 -12.39
C ALA A 73 10.56 9.94 -11.43
N VAL A 74 11.38 10.39 -10.47
CA VAL A 74 11.96 9.53 -9.43
C VAL A 74 10.87 8.95 -8.53
N GLN A 75 9.85 9.74 -8.18
CA GLN A 75 8.73 9.28 -7.38
C GLN A 75 7.86 8.26 -8.12
N VAL A 76 7.65 8.43 -9.43
CA VAL A 76 6.98 7.43 -10.28
C VAL A 76 7.79 6.14 -10.32
N TYR A 77 9.12 6.22 -10.46
CA TYR A 77 9.98 5.05 -10.42
C TYR A 77 9.92 4.32 -9.07
N ALA A 78 10.00 5.05 -7.96
CA ALA A 78 9.86 4.50 -6.61
C ALA A 78 8.48 3.86 -6.40
N TYR A 79 7.43 4.49 -6.93
CA TYR A 79 6.07 3.95 -6.89
C TYR A 79 5.96 2.60 -7.59
N ILE A 80 6.47 2.50 -8.82
CA ILE A 80 6.51 1.23 -9.58
C ILE A 80 7.35 0.20 -8.82
N ARG A 81 8.45 0.60 -8.18
CA ARG A 81 9.31 -0.33 -7.43
C ARG A 81 8.62 -0.90 -6.19
N ILE A 82 7.76 -0.12 -5.54
CA ILE A 82 7.06 -0.51 -4.29
C ILE A 82 5.77 -1.27 -4.59
N TRP A 83 4.96 -0.77 -5.53
CA TRP A 83 3.61 -1.28 -5.83
C TRP A 83 3.45 -1.95 -7.20
N GLY A 84 4.48 -1.94 -8.06
CA GLY A 84 4.47 -2.66 -9.34
C GLY A 84 4.73 -4.16 -9.20
N ASP A 85 4.78 -4.86 -10.33
CA ASP A 85 4.95 -6.32 -10.38
C ASP A 85 6.28 -6.76 -9.73
N GLY A 86 6.19 -7.65 -8.72
CA GLY A 86 7.33 -8.05 -7.90
C GLY A 86 7.76 -7.03 -6.84
N GLY A 87 6.98 -5.96 -6.65
CA GLY A 87 7.14 -5.01 -5.55
C GLY A 87 6.67 -5.59 -4.20
N PRO A 88 7.24 -5.14 -3.07
CA PRO A 88 6.89 -5.63 -1.74
C PRO A 88 5.42 -5.41 -1.36
N LEU A 89 4.75 -4.45 -1.99
CA LEU A 89 3.33 -4.14 -1.80
C LEU A 89 2.52 -4.34 -3.10
N GLY A 90 3.11 -5.00 -4.10
CA GLY A 90 2.45 -5.36 -5.35
C GLY A 90 1.33 -6.38 -5.13
N ARG A 91 0.28 -6.30 -5.94
CA ARG A 91 -0.80 -7.29 -5.93
C ARG A 91 -0.29 -8.49 -6.73
N ASN A 92 0.29 -9.47 -6.04
CA ASN A 92 0.51 -10.79 -6.62
C ASN A 92 -0.85 -11.47 -6.70
N ASP A 93 -1.53 -11.30 -7.83
CA ASP A 93 -2.55 -12.26 -8.26
C ASP A 93 -1.85 -13.49 -8.87
#